data_AF-A0AAV6IV36-F1
#
_entry.id   AF-A0AAV6IV36-F1
#
_cell.length_a   1.000
_cell.length_b   1.000
_cell.length_c   1.000
_cell.angle_alpha   90.00
_cell.angle_beta   90.00
_cell.angle_gamma   90.00
#
_symmetry.space_group_name_H-M   'P 1'
#
loop_
_entity.id
_entity.type
_entity.pdbx_description
1 polymer ?
#
loop_
_entity_poly.entity_id
_entity_poly.type
_entity_poly.pdbx_seq_one_letter_code
_entity_poly.pdbx_strand_id
1 'polypeptide(L)'
;MEERKWEELDKDCLVNVIRRVGVESLLLSVPFVCKTWYEATLSPLCWRRLAFPQMLPDDGNGTYSGFTSRLVNSYQVKGYFPFTRFIMSIVKRSNRSATFLALPVCCTKEALLYVADECPKLRALLLPYEFDLNYYSMIPGLLSKWTRLEFLVLGDCLNMEEILAQVNILCKHLVGFGIISAYFEENEASAIVTFLPNIKYLSLNHAFMKRADLVTILKGCKELVYFDARQCQGFEAGDGKILKLASHIRVFRDEGSMRDEHLWAEHLCDGCFSFPIDGFLDGYCSD
;
A
#
# COMPACT_ATOMS: atom_id res chain seq x y z
N MET A 1 -28.50 35.77 -7.76
CA MET A 1 -28.17 34.73 -6.78
C MET A 1 -26.75 35.01 -6.33
N GLU A 2 -26.54 35.36 -5.07
CA GLU A 2 -25.17 35.43 -4.53
C GLU A 2 -24.56 34.03 -4.58
N GLU A 3 -23.44 33.89 -5.28
CA GLU A 3 -22.64 32.68 -5.22
C GLU A 3 -22.12 32.53 -3.79
N ARG A 4 -22.62 31.51 -3.08
CA ARG A 4 -22.13 31.16 -1.75
C ARG A 4 -20.65 30.83 -1.85
N LYS A 5 -19.83 31.58 -1.12
CA LYS A 5 -18.39 31.36 -1.13
C LYS A 5 -18.07 30.14 -0.29
N TRP A 6 -17.29 29.22 -0.85
CA TRP A 6 -16.75 28.07 -0.11
C TRP A 6 -15.92 28.48 1.12
N GLU A 7 -15.48 29.74 1.17
CA GLU A 7 -14.78 30.36 2.30
C GLU A 7 -15.64 30.51 3.56
N GLU A 8 -16.97 30.53 3.40
CA GLU A 8 -17.95 30.70 4.48
C GLU A 8 -18.42 29.35 5.06
N LEU A 9 -17.93 28.24 4.49
CA LEU A 9 -18.24 26.90 4.99
C LEU A 9 -17.56 26.69 6.35
N ASP A 10 -18.28 26.04 7.27
CA ASP A 10 -17.74 25.68 8.58
C ASP A 10 -16.43 24.88 8.45
N LYS A 11 -15.48 25.15 9.35
CA LYS A 11 -14.14 24.57 9.28
C LYS A 11 -14.16 23.04 9.34
N ASP A 12 -15.05 22.44 10.12
CA ASP A 12 -15.14 20.98 10.22
C ASP A 12 -15.69 20.38 8.92
N CYS A 13 -16.61 21.07 8.27
CA CYS A 13 -17.09 20.69 6.94
C CYS A 13 -15.96 20.76 5.89
N LEU A 14 -15.15 21.82 5.90
CA LEU A 14 -13.99 21.95 5.02
C LEU A 14 -12.97 20.83 5.26
N VAL A 15 -12.62 20.56 6.52
CA VAL A 15 -11.71 19.46 6.88
C VAL A 15 -12.25 18.11 6.40
N ASN A 16 -13.56 17.88 6.52
CA ASN A 16 -14.19 16.63 6.10
C ASN A 16 -14.14 16.43 4.57
N VAL A 17 -14.21 17.51 3.79
CA VAL A 17 -14.01 17.46 2.33
C VAL A 17 -12.53 17.30 2.00
N ILE A 18 -11.67 18.15 2.57
CA ILE A 18 -10.24 18.22 2.28
C ILE A 18 -9.51 16.91 2.63
N ARG A 19 -9.89 16.20 3.69
CA ARG A 19 -9.26 14.91 4.03
C ARG A 19 -9.41 13.81 2.97
N ARG A 20 -10.25 14.02 1.96
CA ARG A 20 -10.53 13.05 0.88
C ARG A 20 -9.81 13.35 -0.43
N VAL A 21 -9.12 14.49 -0.55
CA VAL A 21 -8.52 14.96 -1.81
C VAL A 21 -7.15 14.32 -2.13
N GLY A 22 -6.54 13.65 -1.15
CA GLY A 22 -5.23 13.01 -1.29
C GLY A 22 -4.03 13.94 -1.08
N VAL A 23 -2.85 13.35 -0.91
CA VAL A 23 -1.59 14.05 -0.55
C VAL A 23 -1.19 15.06 -1.62
N GLU A 24 -1.37 14.72 -2.90
CA GLU A 24 -1.02 15.61 -4.01
C GLU A 24 -1.80 16.93 -3.95
N SER A 25 -3.13 16.84 -3.90
CA SER A 25 -4.02 18.01 -3.83
C SER A 25 -3.80 18.82 -2.56
N LEU A 26 -3.53 18.16 -1.42
CA LEU A 26 -3.20 18.81 -0.15
C LEU A 26 -1.92 19.66 -0.21
N LEU A 27 -1.02 19.38 -1.15
CA LEU A 27 0.23 20.10 -1.31
C LEU A 27 0.14 21.12 -2.45
N LEU A 28 -0.41 20.72 -3.60
CA LEU A 28 -0.29 21.48 -4.84
C LEU A 28 -1.53 22.30 -5.21
N SER A 29 -2.65 22.12 -4.52
CA SER A 29 -3.92 22.74 -4.91
C SER A 29 -4.65 23.39 -3.75
N VAL A 30 -5.06 22.61 -2.74
CA VAL A 30 -5.93 23.09 -1.65
C VAL A 30 -5.35 24.29 -0.88
N PRO A 31 -4.06 24.33 -0.50
CA PRO A 31 -3.45 25.49 0.15
C PRO A 31 -3.51 26.79 -0.65
N PHE A 32 -3.63 26.71 -1.98
CA PHE A 32 -3.56 27.85 -2.89
C PHE A 32 -4.93 28.35 -3.34
N VAL A 33 -6.03 27.76 -2.87
CA VAL A 33 -7.40 28.20 -3.20
C VAL A 33 -7.73 29.50 -2.47
N CYS A 34 -7.64 29.50 -1.13
CA CYS A 34 -7.86 30.66 -0.29
C CYS A 34 -7.30 30.44 1.12
N LYS A 35 -7.29 31.50 1.96
CA LYS A 35 -6.77 31.45 3.33
C LYS A 35 -7.52 30.43 4.20
N THR A 36 -8.85 30.38 4.12
CA THR A 36 -9.65 29.45 4.93
C THR A 36 -9.34 27.99 4.60
N TRP A 37 -9.13 27.67 3.31
CA TRP A 37 -8.77 26.33 2.88
C TRP A 37 -7.36 25.96 3.33
N TYR A 38 -6.40 26.89 3.22
CA TYR A 38 -5.07 26.72 3.80
C TYR A 38 -5.14 26.41 5.30
N GLU A 39 -5.88 27.20 6.08
CA GLU A 39 -6.04 26.97 7.51
C GLU A 39 -6.71 25.63 7.86
N ALA A 40 -7.64 25.16 7.02
CA ALA A 40 -8.22 23.83 7.15
C ALA A 40 -7.20 22.72 6.89
N THR A 41 -6.25 22.90 5.96
CA THR A 41 -5.18 21.91 5.73
C THR A 41 -4.23 21.74 6.93
N LEU A 42 -4.18 22.70 7.86
CA LEU A 42 -3.36 22.59 9.08
C LEU A 42 -3.96 21.62 10.11
N SER A 43 -5.22 21.20 9.93
CA SER A 43 -5.82 20.17 10.77
C SER A 43 -5.14 18.81 10.53
N PRO A 44 -4.67 18.10 11.57
CA PRO A 44 -4.11 16.76 11.44
C PRO A 44 -5.08 15.75 10.79
N LEU A 45 -6.40 16.00 10.89
CA LEU A 45 -7.44 15.16 10.30
C LEU A 45 -7.33 15.07 8.77
N CYS A 46 -6.84 16.12 8.11
CA CYS A 46 -6.57 16.13 6.67
C CYS A 46 -5.45 15.16 6.27
N TRP A 47 -4.60 14.78 7.22
CA TRP A 47 -3.39 13.97 7.02
C TRP A 47 -3.50 12.58 7.66
N ARG A 48 -4.73 12.11 7.97
CA ARG A 48 -4.95 10.75 8.48
C ARG A 48 -4.71 9.65 7.45
N ARG A 49 -4.90 9.98 6.17
CA ARG A 49 -4.68 9.09 5.03
C ARG A 49 -3.54 9.61 4.18
N LEU A 50 -2.40 8.95 4.26
CA LEU A 50 -1.17 9.32 3.57
C LEU A 50 -0.89 8.31 2.46
N ALA A 51 -1.50 8.51 1.30
CA ALA A 51 -1.13 7.78 0.09
C ALA A 51 -0.19 8.65 -0.73
N PHE A 52 1.11 8.34 -0.72
CA PHE A 52 2.06 9.07 -1.55
C PHE A 52 1.85 8.70 -3.02
N PRO A 53 1.74 9.68 -3.93
CA PRO A 53 1.77 9.41 -5.36
C PRO A 53 3.09 8.73 -5.74
N GLN A 54 3.14 8.16 -6.95
CA GLN A 54 4.38 7.62 -7.46
C GLN A 54 5.46 8.71 -7.52
N MET A 55 6.53 8.47 -6.79
CA MET A 55 7.71 9.33 -6.73
C MET A 55 8.90 8.52 -7.23
N LEU A 56 9.29 8.79 -8.46
CA LEU A 56 10.47 8.18 -9.06
C LEU A 56 11.71 9.01 -8.69
N PRO A 57 12.83 8.34 -8.39
CA PRO A 57 14.13 9.02 -8.28
C PRO A 57 14.51 9.67 -9.62
N ASP A 58 15.52 10.52 -9.57
CA ASP A 58 16.10 11.14 -10.77
C ASP A 58 16.53 10.04 -11.75
N ASP A 59 16.17 10.18 -13.02
CA ASP A 59 16.48 9.23 -14.10
C ASP A 59 17.95 9.29 -14.53
N GLY A 60 18.77 10.07 -13.83
CA GLY A 60 20.19 10.29 -14.14
C GLY A 60 20.40 11.40 -15.18
N ASN A 61 19.33 11.96 -15.75
CA ASN A 61 19.38 13.11 -16.65
C ASN A 61 19.14 14.43 -15.90
N GLY A 62 18.97 14.39 -14.57
CA GLY A 62 18.69 15.58 -13.76
C GLY A 62 17.23 16.02 -13.85
N THR A 63 16.33 15.14 -14.31
CA THR A 63 14.93 15.48 -14.55
C THR A 63 13.99 14.57 -13.78
N TYR A 64 13.12 15.20 -12.99
CA TYR A 64 12.02 14.52 -12.33
C TYR A 64 10.81 14.41 -13.26
N SER A 65 10.02 13.36 -13.10
CA SER A 65 8.73 13.18 -13.78
C SER A 65 7.56 13.19 -12.78
N GLY A 66 6.34 13.23 -13.32
CA GLY A 66 5.10 13.04 -12.55
C GLY A 66 4.93 13.99 -11.36
N PHE A 67 4.69 13.42 -10.18
CA PHE A 67 4.43 14.19 -8.96
C PHE A 67 5.66 14.96 -8.46
N THR A 68 6.85 14.34 -8.53
CA THR A 68 8.10 14.97 -8.07
C THR A 68 8.43 16.22 -8.88
N SER A 69 8.24 16.19 -10.20
CA SER A 69 8.50 17.37 -11.06
C SER A 69 7.58 18.54 -10.73
N ARG A 70 6.31 18.26 -10.44
CA ARG A 70 5.34 19.28 -10.02
C ARG A 70 5.70 19.89 -8.68
N LEU A 71 6.13 19.08 -7.70
CA LEU A 71 6.63 19.60 -6.42
C LEU A 71 7.85 20.50 -6.61
N VAL A 72 8.83 20.05 -7.41
CA VAL A 72 10.05 20.81 -7.70
C VAL A 72 9.71 22.15 -8.34
N ASN A 73 8.82 22.16 -9.33
CA ASN A 73 8.38 23.37 -10.02
C ASN A 73 7.57 24.30 -9.11
N SER A 74 6.59 23.78 -8.37
CA SER A 74 5.71 24.58 -7.50
C SER A 74 6.46 25.21 -6.32
N TYR A 75 7.43 24.50 -5.74
CA TYR A 75 8.20 24.98 -4.59
C TYR A 75 9.60 25.49 -4.94
N GLN A 76 9.95 25.53 -6.23
CA GLN A 76 11.26 25.98 -6.73
C GLN A 76 12.44 25.27 -6.03
N VAL A 77 12.31 23.96 -5.84
CA VAL A 77 13.33 23.14 -5.18
C VAL A 77 14.58 23.10 -6.05
N LYS A 78 15.74 23.43 -5.47
CA LYS A 78 17.03 23.42 -6.19
C LYS A 78 17.81 22.16 -5.86
N GLY A 79 18.45 21.58 -6.88
CA GLY A 79 19.26 20.36 -6.75
C GLY A 79 18.41 19.11 -6.54
N TYR A 80 18.99 18.10 -5.89
CA TYR A 80 18.32 16.83 -5.62
C TYR A 80 17.13 16.98 -4.67
N PHE A 81 16.01 16.38 -5.04
CA PHE A 81 14.80 16.36 -4.25
C PHE A 81 15.01 15.52 -2.96
N PRO A 82 14.79 16.10 -1.76
CA PRO A 82 15.13 15.44 -0.50
C PRO A 82 14.01 14.48 -0.04
N PHE A 83 13.87 13.32 -0.71
CA PHE A 83 12.78 12.36 -0.47
C PHE A 83 12.58 11.98 1.00
N THR A 84 13.66 11.66 1.74
CA THR A 84 13.60 11.34 3.17
C THR A 84 12.92 12.45 3.98
N ARG A 85 13.40 13.69 3.84
CA ARG A 85 12.86 14.84 4.58
C ARG A 85 11.44 15.18 4.14
N PHE A 86 11.15 15.00 2.86
CA PHE A 86 9.80 15.19 2.33
C PHE A 86 8.81 14.22 3.00
N ILE A 87 9.08 12.92 2.98
CA ILE A 87 8.22 11.90 3.61
C ILE A 87 8.02 12.21 5.10
N MET A 88 9.09 12.49 5.84
CA MET A 88 9.02 12.86 7.25
C MET A 88 8.16 14.11 7.48
N SER A 89 8.29 15.13 6.63
CA SER A 89 7.50 16.37 6.76
C SER A 89 6.00 16.13 6.57
N ILE A 90 5.61 15.23 5.67
CA ILE A 90 4.21 14.86 5.45
C ILE A 90 3.68 14.04 6.62
N VAL A 91 4.46 13.06 7.10
CA VAL A 91 4.12 12.28 8.29
C VAL A 91 3.91 13.18 9.51
N LYS A 92 4.79 14.17 9.70
CA LYS A 92 4.69 15.14 10.81
C LYS A 92 3.38 15.93 10.80
N ARG A 93 2.83 16.25 9.62
CA ARG A 93 1.54 16.96 9.50
C ARG A 93 0.36 16.14 10.03
N SER A 94 0.47 14.81 10.04
CA SER A 94 -0.53 13.93 10.65
C SER A 94 -0.59 14.05 12.17
N ASN A 95 0.41 14.63 12.82
CA ASN A 95 0.49 14.75 14.28
C ASN A 95 0.16 13.41 14.99
N ARG A 96 0.76 12.32 14.50
CA ARG A 96 0.56 10.95 15.01
C ARG A 96 -0.88 10.44 14.93
N SER A 97 -1.69 11.01 14.04
CA SER A 97 -3.07 10.59 13.77
C SER A 97 -3.24 9.76 12.50
N ALA A 98 -2.17 9.55 11.72
CA ALA A 98 -2.18 8.71 10.53
C ALA A 98 -2.72 7.30 10.84
N THR A 99 -3.73 6.88 10.08
CA THR A 99 -4.34 5.54 10.15
C THR A 99 -4.13 4.74 8.88
N PHE A 100 -3.83 5.40 7.76
CA PHE A 100 -3.49 4.77 6.50
C PHE A 100 -2.19 5.38 5.96
N LEU A 101 -1.26 4.54 5.54
CA LEU A 101 -0.01 4.95 4.91
C LEU A 101 0.33 4.02 3.74
N ALA A 102 0.54 4.60 2.56
CA ALA A 102 1.16 3.92 1.43
C ALA A 102 2.44 4.67 1.06
N LEU A 103 3.58 4.02 1.26
CA LEU A 103 4.90 4.60 1.10
C LEU A 103 5.33 4.59 -0.38
N PRO A 104 6.03 5.63 -0.85
CA PRO A 104 6.54 5.68 -2.21
C PRO A 104 7.80 4.79 -2.36
N VAL A 105 8.11 4.41 -3.60
CA VAL A 105 9.32 3.62 -3.95
C VAL A 105 10.61 4.27 -3.43
N CYS A 106 10.69 5.60 -3.42
CA CYS A 106 11.82 6.35 -2.89
C CYS A 106 11.92 6.38 -1.34
N CYS A 107 11.17 5.54 -0.61
CA CYS A 107 11.22 5.50 0.85
C CYS A 107 12.56 4.92 1.34
N THR A 108 13.24 5.68 2.20
CA THR A 108 14.54 5.30 2.77
C THR A 108 14.39 4.64 4.14
N LYS A 109 15.47 4.02 4.64
CA LYS A 109 15.56 3.49 6.02
C LYS A 109 15.06 4.48 7.06
N GLU A 110 15.60 5.68 6.93
CA GLU A 110 15.46 6.74 7.91
C GLU A 110 14.00 7.22 7.95
N ALA A 111 13.39 7.36 6.77
CA ALA A 111 11.97 7.68 6.65
C ALA A 111 11.08 6.58 7.25
N LEU A 112 11.39 5.30 6.97
CA LEU A 112 10.63 4.16 7.51
C LEU A 112 10.73 4.06 9.04
N LEU A 113 11.91 4.25 9.61
CA LEU A 113 12.11 4.29 11.07
C LEU A 113 11.31 5.43 11.71
N TYR A 114 11.36 6.62 11.10
CA TYR A 114 10.58 7.76 11.56
C TYR A 114 9.08 7.50 11.50
N VAL A 115 8.60 6.88 10.42
CA VAL A 115 7.19 6.44 10.30
C VAL A 115 6.82 5.46 11.40
N ALA A 116 7.70 4.52 11.74
CA ALA A 116 7.44 3.53 12.79
C ALA A 116 7.18 4.21 14.15
N ASP A 117 7.92 5.28 14.47
CA ASP A 117 7.75 6.02 15.72
C ASP A 117 6.59 7.03 15.68
N GLU A 118 6.37 7.69 14.55
CA GLU A 118 5.38 8.76 14.42
C GLU A 118 3.98 8.29 14.03
N CYS A 119 3.81 7.06 13.54
CA CYS A 119 2.52 6.54 13.11
C CYS A 119 2.04 5.29 13.92
N PRO A 120 1.88 5.37 15.25
CA PRO A 120 1.50 4.21 16.07
C PRO A 120 0.03 3.79 15.91
N LYS A 121 -0.78 4.57 15.19
CA LYS A 121 -2.22 4.32 14.98
C LYS A 121 -2.53 3.71 13.61
N LEU A 122 -1.52 3.28 12.87
CA LEU A 122 -1.73 2.67 11.55
C LEU A 122 -2.64 1.45 11.64
N ARG A 123 -3.62 1.46 10.73
CA ARG A 123 -4.57 0.39 10.44
C ARG A 123 -4.24 -0.26 9.10
N ALA A 124 -3.75 0.52 8.14
CA ALA A 124 -3.28 0.04 6.86
C ALA A 124 -1.88 0.58 6.54
N LEU A 125 -0.95 -0.32 6.20
CA LEU A 125 0.40 0.00 5.76
C LEU A 125 0.70 -0.72 4.44
N LEU A 126 1.03 0.06 3.42
CA LEU A 126 1.52 -0.45 2.15
C LEU A 126 2.99 -0.03 2.02
N LEU A 127 3.87 -1.02 1.99
CA LEU A 127 5.28 -0.85 1.75
C LEU A 127 5.55 -0.75 0.24
N PRO A 128 6.59 -0.01 -0.19
CA PRO A 128 6.96 0.07 -1.58
C PRO A 128 7.34 -1.29 -2.15
N TYR A 129 7.07 -1.48 -3.43
CA TYR A 129 7.41 -2.69 -4.19
C TYR A 129 8.92 -2.96 -4.19
N GLU A 130 9.70 -1.96 -4.57
CA GLU A 130 11.16 -2.01 -4.53
C GLU A 130 11.67 -1.41 -3.22
N PHE A 131 12.41 -2.22 -2.47
CA PHE A 131 13.20 -1.80 -1.33
C PHE A 131 14.65 -2.27 -1.57
N ASP A 132 15.62 -1.51 -1.08
CA ASP A 132 16.95 -2.07 -0.80
C ASP A 132 16.78 -3.33 0.06
N LEU A 133 17.42 -4.44 -0.32
CA LEU A 133 17.34 -5.73 0.34
C LEU A 133 17.58 -5.64 1.86
N ASN A 134 18.37 -4.65 2.29
CA ASN A 134 18.66 -4.38 3.70
C ASN A 134 17.45 -3.86 4.53
N TYR A 135 16.32 -3.53 3.92
CA TYR A 135 15.10 -3.07 4.61
C TYR A 135 14.19 -4.18 5.07
N TYR A 136 14.17 -5.33 4.40
CA TYR A 136 13.25 -6.42 4.74
C TYR A 136 13.57 -7.04 6.10
N SER A 137 14.86 -7.13 6.44
CA SER A 137 15.33 -7.67 7.72
C SER A 137 14.92 -6.84 8.94
N MET A 138 14.58 -5.56 8.78
CA MET A 138 14.14 -4.72 9.90
C MET A 138 12.62 -4.71 10.10
N ILE A 139 11.82 -5.05 9.09
CA ILE A 139 10.35 -5.06 9.18
C ILE A 139 9.86 -5.87 10.38
N PRO A 140 10.33 -7.12 10.63
CA PRO A 140 9.94 -7.90 11.81
C PRO A 140 10.05 -7.14 13.13
N GLY A 141 11.14 -6.39 13.33
CA GLY A 141 11.37 -5.60 14.54
C GLY A 141 10.46 -4.37 14.69
N LEU A 142 9.99 -3.81 13.56
CA LEU A 142 9.11 -2.64 13.55
C LEU A 142 7.64 -2.98 13.79
N LEU A 143 7.20 -4.21 13.53
CA LEU A 143 5.79 -4.61 13.69
C LEU A 143 5.23 -4.36 15.09
N SER A 144 6.10 -4.37 16.11
CA SER A 144 5.74 -4.02 17.50
C SER A 144 5.20 -2.59 17.66
N LYS A 145 5.50 -1.70 16.71
CA LYS A 145 5.03 -0.31 16.67
C LYS A 145 3.63 -0.17 16.05
N TRP A 146 3.19 -1.17 15.28
CA TRP A 146 1.95 -1.12 14.49
C TRP A 146 0.98 -2.24 14.85
N THR A 147 0.77 -2.48 16.15
CA THR A 147 -0.08 -3.57 16.66
C THR A 147 -1.57 -3.45 16.31
N ARG A 148 -1.99 -2.31 15.73
CA ARG A 148 -3.36 -2.02 15.27
C ARG A 148 -3.56 -2.27 13.77
N LEU A 149 -2.56 -2.83 13.08
CA LEU A 149 -2.70 -3.13 11.66
C LEU A 149 -3.83 -4.12 11.41
N GLU A 150 -4.68 -3.75 10.48
CA GLU A 150 -5.73 -4.54 9.88
C GLU A 150 -5.35 -4.94 8.45
N PHE A 151 -4.51 -4.13 7.77
CA PHE A 151 -4.00 -4.40 6.43
C PHE A 151 -2.50 -4.15 6.34
N LEU A 152 -1.79 -5.13 5.79
CA LEU A 152 -0.36 -5.03 5.47
C LEU A 152 -0.15 -5.46 4.03
N VAL A 153 0.46 -4.59 3.23
CA VAL A 153 0.93 -4.94 1.88
C VAL A 153 2.44 -4.84 1.85
N LEU A 154 3.09 -5.93 1.46
CA LEU A 154 4.53 -6.01 1.24
C LEU A 154 4.85 -5.82 -0.23
N GLY A 155 6.03 -5.27 -0.50
CA GLY A 155 6.53 -5.10 -1.85
C GLY A 155 7.07 -6.39 -2.45
N ASP A 156 8.13 -6.92 -1.85
CA ASP A 156 8.81 -8.17 -2.23
C ASP A 156 8.66 -9.25 -1.13
N CYS A 157 8.99 -10.51 -1.46
CA CYS A 157 8.73 -11.71 -0.67
C CYS A 157 9.86 -12.15 0.26
N LEU A 158 10.95 -11.38 0.35
CA LEU A 158 12.08 -11.73 1.22
C LEU A 158 11.64 -11.79 2.69
N ASN A 159 11.98 -12.90 3.34
CA ASN A 159 11.65 -13.19 4.75
C ASN A 159 10.14 -13.21 5.05
N MET A 160 9.29 -13.57 4.08
CA MET A 160 7.83 -13.65 4.29
C MET A 160 7.48 -14.50 5.52
N GLU A 161 8.09 -15.67 5.69
CA GLU A 161 7.81 -16.56 6.82
C GLU A 161 8.06 -15.87 8.18
N GLU A 162 9.21 -15.20 8.33
CA GLU A 162 9.57 -14.48 9.55
C GLU A 162 8.60 -13.30 9.81
N ILE A 163 8.30 -12.52 8.77
CA ILE A 163 7.36 -11.40 8.86
C ILE A 163 5.98 -11.92 9.29
N LEU A 164 5.47 -12.96 8.64
CA LEU A 164 4.17 -13.55 8.94
C LEU A 164 4.11 -14.14 10.35
N ALA A 165 5.19 -14.79 10.81
CA ALA A 165 5.29 -15.28 12.18
C ALA A 165 5.18 -14.13 13.20
N GLN A 166 5.87 -13.01 12.97
CA GLN A 166 5.77 -11.83 13.84
C GLN A 166 4.40 -11.16 13.74
N VAL A 167 3.84 -11.02 12.55
CA VAL A 167 2.49 -10.47 12.32
C VAL A 167 1.45 -11.29 13.09
N ASN A 168 1.51 -12.62 13.01
CA ASN A 168 0.61 -13.51 13.74
C ASN A 168 0.68 -13.29 15.24
N ILE A 169 1.86 -12.97 15.79
CA ILE A 169 2.03 -12.69 17.22
C ILE A 169 1.55 -11.27 17.58
N LEU A 170 1.93 -10.25 16.80
CA LEU A 170 1.84 -8.83 17.18
C LEU A 170 0.59 -8.11 16.65
N CYS A 171 0.08 -8.51 15.48
CA CYS A 171 -0.98 -7.80 14.75
C CYS A 171 -2.29 -8.61 14.77
N LYS A 172 -2.89 -8.78 15.95
CA LYS A 172 -4.09 -9.63 16.15
C LYS A 172 -5.35 -9.16 15.41
N HIS A 173 -5.34 -7.94 14.90
CA HIS A 173 -6.44 -7.35 14.14
C HIS A 173 -6.25 -7.46 12.62
N LEU A 174 -5.20 -8.12 12.14
CA LEU A 174 -4.95 -8.25 10.72
C LEU A 174 -6.08 -9.06 10.05
N VAL A 175 -6.73 -8.44 9.07
CA VAL A 175 -7.79 -9.04 8.26
C VAL A 175 -7.43 -9.10 6.78
N GLY A 176 -6.45 -8.31 6.34
CA GLY A 176 -5.95 -8.30 4.98
C GLY A 176 -4.44 -8.34 4.87
N PHE A 177 -3.95 -9.15 3.93
CA PHE A 177 -2.54 -9.28 3.61
C PHE A 177 -2.36 -9.23 2.09
N GLY A 178 -1.37 -8.47 1.63
CA GLY A 178 -1.04 -8.36 0.23
C GLY A 178 0.45 -8.48 0.01
N ILE A 179 0.82 -9.09 -1.10
CA ILE A 179 2.17 -9.05 -1.62
C ILE A 179 2.12 -9.06 -3.14
N ILE A 180 3.04 -8.34 -3.76
CA ILE A 180 3.09 -8.18 -5.21
C ILE A 180 4.31 -8.92 -5.74
N SER A 181 4.16 -9.57 -6.88
CA SER A 181 5.26 -10.32 -7.52
C SER A 181 5.98 -11.30 -6.60
N ALA A 182 5.25 -11.87 -5.62
CA ALA A 182 5.82 -12.82 -4.69
C ALA A 182 6.31 -14.08 -5.40
N TYR A 183 7.45 -14.61 -4.98
CA TYR A 183 8.01 -15.85 -5.49
C TYR A 183 7.76 -16.99 -4.50
N PHE A 184 6.97 -18.00 -4.89
CA PHE A 184 6.69 -19.18 -4.07
C PHE A 184 7.57 -20.35 -4.54
N GLU A 185 8.58 -20.67 -3.73
CA GLU A 185 9.53 -21.74 -4.04
C GLU A 185 9.31 -22.96 -3.14
N GLU A 186 9.19 -22.73 -1.82
CA GLU A 186 9.19 -23.78 -0.81
C GLU A 186 8.02 -23.66 0.16
N ASN A 187 8.06 -22.68 1.06
CA ASN A 187 7.24 -22.66 2.28
C ASN A 187 6.25 -21.50 2.32
N GLU A 188 6.24 -20.60 1.33
CA GLU A 188 5.47 -19.35 1.35
C GLU A 188 3.96 -19.61 1.51
N ALA A 189 3.40 -20.56 0.75
CA ALA A 189 1.98 -20.92 0.86
C ALA A 189 1.64 -21.53 2.23
N SER A 190 2.52 -22.40 2.74
CA SER A 190 2.37 -23.01 4.06
C SER A 190 2.48 -21.97 5.17
N ALA A 191 3.36 -20.98 5.04
CA ALA A 191 3.52 -19.86 5.97
C ALA A 191 2.25 -19.00 6.02
N ILE A 192 1.67 -18.66 4.87
CA ILE A 192 0.38 -17.94 4.81
C ILE A 192 -0.71 -18.71 5.55
N VAL A 193 -0.86 -20.01 5.25
CA VAL A 193 -1.89 -20.84 5.90
C VAL A 193 -1.65 -20.98 7.41
N THR A 194 -0.40 -21.13 7.82
CA THR A 194 -0.03 -21.37 9.22
C THR A 194 -0.19 -20.11 10.08
N PHE A 195 0.26 -18.97 9.56
CA PHE A 195 0.33 -17.73 10.32
C PHE A 195 -0.89 -16.82 10.10
N LEU A 196 -1.60 -16.95 8.99
CA LEU A 196 -2.78 -16.17 8.65
C LEU A 196 -4.03 -17.04 8.35
N PRO A 197 -4.38 -18.03 9.20
CA PRO A 197 -5.45 -18.99 8.89
C PRO A 197 -6.84 -18.35 8.74
N ASN A 198 -7.08 -17.21 9.40
CA ASN A 198 -8.37 -16.51 9.43
C ASN A 198 -8.41 -15.25 8.54
N ILE A 199 -7.46 -15.13 7.60
CA ILE A 199 -7.38 -13.96 6.72
C ILE A 199 -8.60 -13.87 5.81
N LYS A 200 -9.11 -12.65 5.59
CA LYS A 200 -10.32 -12.40 4.79
C LYS A 200 -10.01 -11.81 3.42
N TYR A 201 -8.96 -10.99 3.35
CA TYR A 201 -8.53 -10.32 2.13
C TYR A 201 -7.09 -10.73 1.81
N LEU A 202 -6.89 -11.42 0.71
CA LEU A 202 -5.56 -11.83 0.25
C LEU A 202 -5.31 -11.29 -1.15
N SER A 203 -4.15 -10.71 -1.38
CA SER A 203 -3.71 -10.29 -2.72
C SER A 203 -2.32 -10.82 -3.00
N LEU A 204 -2.20 -11.67 -4.01
CA LEU A 204 -0.96 -12.26 -4.51
C LEU A 204 -0.77 -11.94 -6.01
N ASN A 205 -1.24 -10.77 -6.45
CA ASN A 205 -1.17 -10.36 -7.85
C ASN A 205 0.28 -10.38 -8.37
N HIS A 206 0.46 -10.84 -9.61
CA HIS A 206 1.76 -11.02 -10.26
C HIS A 206 2.68 -12.09 -9.64
N ALA A 207 2.20 -12.94 -8.72
CA ALA A 207 3.04 -13.93 -8.05
C ALA A 207 3.47 -15.11 -8.94
N PHE A 208 4.66 -15.67 -8.69
CA PHE A 208 5.06 -16.98 -9.18
C PHE A 208 4.55 -17.97 -8.16
N MET A 209 3.51 -18.70 -8.51
CA MET A 209 2.85 -19.60 -7.57
C MET A 209 2.39 -20.83 -8.33
N LYS A 210 2.99 -21.97 -8.00
CA LYS A 210 2.57 -23.24 -8.60
C LYS A 210 1.13 -23.52 -8.20
N ARG A 211 0.42 -24.25 -9.05
CA ARG A 211 -0.94 -24.72 -8.75
C ARG A 211 -1.06 -25.37 -7.36
N ALA A 212 -0.07 -26.13 -6.92
CA ALA A 212 -0.09 -26.80 -5.61
C ALA A 212 -0.17 -25.79 -4.46
N ASP A 213 0.57 -24.69 -4.55
CA ASP A 213 0.61 -23.61 -3.56
C ASP A 213 -0.71 -22.86 -3.49
N LEU A 214 -1.29 -22.54 -4.66
CA LEU A 214 -2.63 -21.95 -4.73
C LEU A 214 -3.68 -22.86 -4.08
N VAL A 215 -3.62 -24.16 -4.35
CA VAL A 215 -4.53 -25.14 -3.74
C VAL A 215 -4.31 -25.23 -2.23
N THR A 216 -3.07 -25.16 -1.76
CA THR A 216 -2.74 -25.12 -0.33
C THR A 216 -3.40 -23.92 0.35
N ILE A 217 -3.28 -22.72 -0.22
CA ILE A 217 -3.91 -21.50 0.31
C ILE A 217 -5.43 -21.61 0.32
N LEU A 218 -6.06 -21.99 -0.79
CA LEU A 218 -7.52 -22.17 -0.87
C LEU A 218 -8.05 -23.23 0.09
N LYS A 219 -7.23 -24.23 0.44
CA LYS A 219 -7.58 -25.24 1.42
C LYS A 219 -7.33 -24.81 2.86
N GLY A 220 -6.35 -23.95 3.11
CA GLY A 220 -5.98 -23.52 4.46
C GLY A 220 -6.76 -22.30 4.96
N CYS A 221 -6.89 -21.26 4.12
CA CYS A 221 -7.52 -19.99 4.49
C CYS A 221 -9.02 -20.03 4.19
N LYS A 222 -9.82 -20.53 5.14
CA LYS A 222 -11.26 -20.77 4.95
C LYS A 222 -12.16 -19.54 5.05
N GLU A 223 -11.65 -18.48 5.66
CA GLU A 223 -12.40 -17.24 5.91
C GLU A 223 -12.22 -16.21 4.78
N LEU A 224 -11.61 -16.60 3.66
CA LEU A 224 -11.37 -15.73 2.52
C LEU A 224 -12.70 -15.21 1.93
N VAL A 225 -12.81 -13.89 1.87
CA VAL A 225 -13.91 -13.16 1.23
C VAL A 225 -13.44 -12.57 -0.10
N TYR A 226 -12.19 -12.13 -0.15
CA TYR A 226 -11.53 -11.58 -1.33
C TYR A 226 -10.18 -12.26 -1.53
N PHE A 227 -9.93 -12.77 -2.73
CA PHE A 227 -8.61 -13.28 -3.11
C PHE A 227 -8.28 -12.85 -4.54
N ASP A 228 -7.26 -12.00 -4.67
CA ASP A 228 -6.69 -11.56 -5.95
C ASP A 228 -5.45 -12.38 -6.29
N ALA A 229 -5.58 -13.21 -7.31
CA ALA A 229 -4.51 -14.03 -7.89
C ALA A 229 -4.45 -13.78 -9.41
N ARG A 230 -4.66 -12.53 -9.83
CA ARG A 230 -4.50 -12.08 -11.22
C ARG A 230 -3.03 -12.07 -11.63
N GLN A 231 -2.81 -12.20 -12.94
CA GLN A 231 -1.48 -12.08 -13.57
C GLN A 231 -0.40 -12.99 -12.94
N CYS A 232 -0.79 -14.06 -12.26
CA CYS A 232 0.13 -14.99 -11.64
C CYS A 232 0.66 -15.99 -12.68
N GLN A 233 1.85 -16.53 -12.42
CA GLN A 233 2.41 -17.60 -13.23
C GLN A 233 2.45 -18.91 -12.45
N GLY A 234 2.13 -20.02 -13.12
CA GLY A 234 2.12 -21.37 -12.54
C GLY A 234 0.75 -22.05 -12.50
N PHE A 235 -0.33 -21.36 -12.92
CA PHE A 235 -1.66 -21.93 -13.12
C PHE A 235 -2.46 -21.15 -14.18
N GLU A 236 -3.42 -21.82 -14.80
CA GLU A 236 -4.26 -21.23 -15.86
C GLU A 236 -5.49 -20.55 -15.26
N ALA A 237 -5.77 -19.32 -15.69
CA ALA A 237 -7.01 -18.61 -15.39
C ALA A 237 -8.25 -19.40 -15.83
N GLY A 238 -9.31 -19.36 -15.04
CA GLY A 238 -10.56 -20.05 -15.34
C GLY A 238 -10.50 -21.57 -15.18
N ASP A 239 -9.46 -22.13 -14.54
CA ASP A 239 -9.38 -23.57 -14.28
C ASP A 239 -10.56 -24.01 -13.39
N GLY A 240 -11.44 -24.85 -13.94
CA GLY A 240 -12.67 -25.28 -13.27
C GLY A 240 -12.47 -25.98 -11.93
N LYS A 241 -11.33 -26.64 -11.68
CA LYS A 241 -11.04 -27.23 -10.36
C LYS A 241 -10.62 -26.16 -9.35
N ILE A 242 -9.87 -25.14 -9.77
CA ILE A 242 -9.52 -23.99 -8.93
C ILE A 242 -10.78 -23.18 -8.60
N LEU A 243 -11.59 -22.85 -9.61
CA LEU A 243 -12.86 -22.14 -9.42
C LEU A 243 -13.79 -22.88 -8.47
N LYS A 244 -13.86 -24.21 -8.56
CA LYS A 244 -14.64 -25.02 -7.62
C LYS A 244 -14.11 -24.92 -6.19
N LEU A 245 -12.79 -24.94 -5.99
CA LEU A 245 -12.18 -24.77 -4.67
C LEU A 245 -12.42 -23.35 -4.11
N ALA A 246 -12.35 -22.33 -4.97
CA ALA A 246 -12.55 -20.92 -4.61
C ALA A 246 -14.03 -20.51 -4.51
N SER A 247 -14.98 -21.41 -4.79
CA SER A 247 -16.43 -21.09 -4.86
C SER A 247 -17.06 -20.49 -3.59
N HIS A 248 -16.41 -20.62 -2.44
CA HIS A 248 -16.83 -20.02 -1.17
C HIS A 248 -16.38 -18.56 -1.02
N ILE A 249 -15.41 -18.11 -1.81
CA ILE A 249 -14.83 -16.78 -1.78
C ILE A 249 -15.74 -15.86 -2.59
N ARG A 250 -16.22 -14.77 -1.96
CA ARG A 250 -17.16 -13.82 -2.60
C ARG A 250 -16.57 -13.18 -3.86
N VAL A 251 -15.28 -12.83 -3.81
CA VAL A 251 -14.55 -12.23 -4.93
C VAL A 251 -13.23 -12.98 -5.10
N PHE A 252 -13.19 -13.89 -6.06
CA PHE A 252 -11.97 -14.54 -6.51
C PHE A 252 -11.62 -14.02 -7.90
N ARG A 253 -10.37 -13.56 -8.08
CA ARG A 253 -9.87 -13.00 -9.33
C ARG A 253 -8.63 -13.76 -9.77
N ASP A 254 -8.64 -14.31 -10.97
CA ASP A 254 -7.52 -15.05 -11.56
C ASP A 254 -7.21 -14.60 -13.00
N GLU A 255 -7.78 -13.48 -13.44
CA GLU A 255 -7.64 -12.99 -14.80
C GLU A 255 -6.17 -12.70 -15.16
N GLY A 256 -5.75 -13.15 -16.35
CA GLY A 256 -4.39 -12.98 -16.85
C GLY A 256 -3.37 -13.98 -16.30
N SER A 257 -3.77 -14.87 -15.38
CA SER A 257 -2.88 -15.91 -14.86
C SER A 257 -2.66 -17.03 -15.87
N MET A 258 -1.41 -17.45 -16.02
CA MET A 258 -1.00 -18.42 -17.05
C MET A 258 -0.03 -19.47 -16.51
N ARG A 259 0.00 -20.64 -17.16
CA ARG A 259 0.87 -21.73 -16.74
C ARG A 259 2.35 -21.56 -17.15
N ASP A 260 2.64 -20.75 -18.15
CA ASP A 260 3.96 -20.68 -18.78
C ASP A 260 5.00 -20.00 -17.87
N GLU A 261 6.20 -20.58 -17.77
CA GLU A 261 7.32 -20.15 -16.93
C GLU A 261 8.29 -19.21 -17.70
N HIS A 262 8.11 -19.04 -19.01
CA HIS A 262 9.11 -18.44 -19.89
C HIS A 262 9.17 -16.90 -19.92
N LEU A 263 8.41 -16.18 -19.08
CA LEU A 263 8.29 -14.71 -19.19
C LEU A 263 8.44 -13.93 -17.87
N TRP A 264 8.96 -14.52 -16.78
CA TRP A 264 9.13 -13.79 -15.51
C TRP A 264 9.95 -12.50 -15.64
N ALA A 265 10.98 -12.50 -16.48
CA ALA A 265 11.95 -11.41 -16.54
C ALA A 265 11.53 -10.21 -17.40
N GLU A 266 10.59 -10.35 -18.34
CA GLU A 266 10.33 -9.30 -19.36
C GLU A 266 9.10 -8.41 -19.08
N HIS A 267 8.30 -8.71 -18.04
CA HIS A 267 7.08 -7.95 -17.72
C HIS A 267 7.05 -7.34 -16.31
N LEU A 268 8.15 -7.48 -15.57
CA LEU A 268 8.36 -6.66 -14.37
C LEU A 268 8.68 -5.23 -14.84
N CYS A 269 7.83 -4.27 -14.45
CA CYS A 269 8.17 -2.85 -14.31
C CYS A 269 7.72 -1.77 -15.31
N ASP A 270 6.66 -1.93 -16.11
CA ASP A 270 6.10 -0.76 -16.84
C ASP A 270 4.65 -0.36 -16.51
N GLY A 271 4.03 -0.96 -15.49
CA GLY A 271 2.63 -0.63 -15.13
C GLY A 271 2.18 -0.87 -13.70
N CYS A 272 2.96 -1.53 -12.84
CA CYS A 272 2.55 -1.87 -11.47
C CYS A 272 2.51 -0.69 -10.48
N PHE A 273 2.68 0.54 -10.96
CA PHE A 273 2.93 1.70 -10.09
C PHE A 273 1.67 2.38 -9.55
N SER A 274 0.51 2.07 -10.13
CA SER A 274 -0.76 2.33 -9.50
C SER A 274 -1.30 1.00 -9.04
N PHE A 275 -1.40 0.76 -7.73
CA PHE A 275 -2.35 -0.23 -7.24
C PHE A 275 -3.72 0.44 -7.30
N PRO A 276 -4.62 0.07 -8.23
CA PRO A 276 -6.02 0.24 -7.93
C PRO A 276 -6.24 -0.67 -6.73
N ILE A 277 -6.51 -0.06 -5.58
CA ILE A 277 -6.93 -0.71 -4.35
C ILE A 277 -8.35 -1.30 -4.53
N ASP A 278 -8.78 -1.54 -5.77
CA ASP A 278 -10.16 -1.82 -6.17
C ASP A 278 -10.66 -3.09 -5.49
N GLY A 279 -11.43 -2.90 -4.42
CA GLY A 279 -11.95 -3.96 -3.57
C GLY A 279 -11.08 -4.35 -2.38
N PHE A 280 -9.75 -4.20 -2.44
CA PHE A 280 -8.85 -4.75 -1.42
C PHE A 280 -8.86 -3.95 -0.10
N LEU A 281 -8.97 -2.61 -0.16
CA LEU A 281 -9.12 -1.75 1.03
C LEU A 281 -10.44 -0.94 0.99
N ASP A 282 -11.42 -1.43 0.23
CA ASP A 282 -12.75 -0.80 0.16
C ASP A 282 -13.39 -0.82 1.56
N GLY A 283 -13.81 0.35 2.04
CA GLY A 283 -14.29 0.57 3.41
C GLY A 283 -13.26 1.20 4.37
N TYR A 284 -11.95 1.17 4.04
CA TYR A 284 -10.89 1.89 4.76
C TYR A 284 -10.50 3.22 4.11
N CYS A 285 -10.93 3.41 2.86
CA CYS A 285 -10.84 4.68 2.14
C CYS A 285 -12.01 5.62 2.48
N SER A 286 -13.00 5.13 3.23
CA SER A 286 -14.30 5.76 3.47
C SER A 286 -14.51 6.02 4.96
N ASP A 287 -13.56 6.70 5.61
CA ASP A 287 -13.82 7.32 6.92
C ASP A 287 -14.63 8.62 6.76
#